data_AF-A0A1M4XPI2-F1
#
_entry.id   AF-A0A1M4XPI2-F1
#
_cell.length_a   1.000
_cell.length_b   1.000
_cell.length_c   1.000
_cell.angle_alpha   90.00
_cell.angle_beta   90.00
_cell.angle_gamma   90.00
#
_symmetry.space_group_name_H-M   'P 1'
#
loop_
_entity.id
_entity.type
_entity.pdbx_description
1 polymer ?
#
loop_
_entity_poly.entity_id
_entity_poly.type
_entity_poly.pdbx_seq_one_letter_code
_entity_poly.pdbx_strand_id
1 'polypeptide(L)'
;MKKLLFLITCCFILTGCVQKAYKQTVIYTLKVPVQEEIKSVGIRGNDQPLSWDQDTELKKINNSDLYQTKVTFITGYKFTEVKFTVNGKYELQNMPNRRVEFKNSGVTHYNAVFNEP
;
A
#
# COMPACT_ATOMS: atom_id res chain seq x y z
N MET A 1 -19.40 -28.14 37.89
CA MET A 1 -20.19 -27.63 36.75
C MET A 1 -19.73 -26.28 36.22
N LYS A 2 -19.63 -25.21 37.04
CA LYS A 2 -19.16 -23.87 36.58
C LYS A 2 -17.77 -23.87 35.93
N LYS A 3 -16.82 -24.65 36.46
CA LYS A 3 -15.45 -24.78 35.91
C LYS A 3 -15.40 -25.49 34.54
N LEU A 4 -16.34 -26.40 34.27
CA LEU A 4 -16.43 -27.14 33.01
C LEU A 4 -17.07 -26.27 31.92
N LEU A 5 -18.08 -25.47 32.28
CA LEU A 5 -18.70 -24.49 31.39
C LEU A 5 -17.69 -23.42 30.94
N PHE A 6 -16.85 -22.94 31.86
CA PHE A 6 -15.79 -21.97 31.56
C PHE A 6 -14.74 -22.53 30.59
N LEU A 7 -14.39 -23.81 30.71
CA LEU A 7 -13.43 -24.48 29.83
C LEU A 7 -13.98 -24.64 28.39
N ILE A 8 -15.27 -24.99 28.26
CA ILE A 8 -15.94 -25.12 26.96
C ILE A 8 -16.02 -23.76 26.25
N THR A 9 -16.36 -22.69 26.97
CA THR A 9 -16.37 -21.32 26.42
C THR A 9 -14.97 -20.87 25.98
N CYS A 10 -13.92 -21.28 26.70
CA CYS A 10 -12.52 -20.98 26.34
C CYS A 10 -12.03 -21.76 25.10
N CYS A 11 -12.60 -22.94 24.80
CA CYS A 11 -12.26 -23.68 23.58
C CYS A 11 -12.85 -23.05 22.30
N PHE A 12 -14.00 -22.36 22.38
CA PHE A 12 -14.63 -21.73 21.21
C PHE A 12 -13.91 -20.48 20.70
N ILE A 13 -13.06 -19.83 21.52
CA ILE A 13 -12.24 -18.67 21.10
C ILE A 13 -10.96 -19.07 20.35
N LEU A 14 -10.64 -20.36 20.23
CA LEU A 14 -9.44 -20.84 19.53
C LEU A 14 -9.65 -21.09 18.03
N THR A 15 -10.88 -21.03 17.51
CA THR A 15 -11.14 -21.13 16.06
C THR A 15 -10.93 -19.76 15.39
N GLY A 16 -9.75 -19.18 15.54
CA GLY A 16 -9.34 -18.04 14.73
C GLY A 16 -9.16 -18.53 13.28
N CYS A 17 -10.12 -18.25 12.41
CA CYS A 17 -9.95 -18.48 10.98
C CYS A 17 -8.78 -17.62 10.49
N VAL A 18 -7.61 -18.22 10.30
CA VAL A 18 -6.50 -17.56 9.61
C VAL A 18 -6.96 -17.29 8.17
N GLN A 19 -7.18 -16.03 7.84
CA GLN A 19 -7.55 -15.62 6.49
C GLN A 19 -6.41 -16.00 5.53
N LYS A 20 -6.75 -16.71 4.45
CA LYS A 20 -5.77 -17.08 3.43
C LYS A 20 -5.14 -15.82 2.84
N ALA A 21 -3.81 -15.73 2.91
CA ALA A 21 -3.05 -14.64 2.30
C ALA A 21 -2.66 -14.99 0.86
N TYR A 22 -2.57 -13.96 0.02
CA TYR A 22 -2.22 -14.06 -1.38
C TYR A 22 -1.06 -13.12 -1.68
N LYS A 23 -0.26 -13.50 -2.67
CA LYS A 23 0.77 -12.64 -3.23
C LYS A 23 0.11 -11.61 -4.15
N GLN A 24 0.25 -10.34 -3.82
CA GLN A 24 -0.28 -9.21 -4.59
C GLN A 24 0.87 -8.32 -5.03
N THR A 25 1.02 -8.10 -6.32
CA THR A 25 2.05 -7.24 -6.90
C THR A 25 1.39 -5.99 -7.45
N VAL A 26 1.87 -4.82 -7.04
CA VAL A 26 1.43 -3.54 -7.61
C VAL A 26 2.60 -2.86 -8.30
N ILE A 27 2.37 -2.45 -9.54
CA ILE A 27 3.27 -1.58 -10.31
C ILE A 27 2.68 -0.18 -10.23
N TYR A 28 3.29 0.65 -9.40
CA TYR A 28 2.89 2.05 -9.19
C TYR A 28 3.59 2.92 -10.21
N THR A 29 2.84 3.69 -10.98
CA THR A 29 3.37 4.71 -11.88
C THR A 29 2.77 6.06 -11.52
N LEU A 30 3.64 7.00 -11.15
CA LEU A 30 3.27 8.34 -10.77
C LEU A 30 3.79 9.31 -11.83
N LYS A 31 2.89 10.14 -12.37
CA LYS A 31 3.26 11.34 -13.11
C LYS A 31 3.47 12.47 -12.12
N VAL A 32 4.65 13.09 -12.14
CA VAL A 32 4.97 14.27 -11.34
C VAL A 32 5.12 15.44 -12.31
N PRO A 33 4.11 16.31 -12.44
CA PRO A 33 4.20 17.49 -13.30
C PRO A 33 5.47 18.28 -12.97
N VAL A 34 6.11 18.85 -13.99
CA VAL A 34 7.34 19.64 -13.81
C VAL A 34 7.06 20.75 -12.79
N GLN A 35 7.59 20.55 -11.60
CA GLN A 35 7.59 21.49 -10.50
C GLN A 35 9.06 21.84 -10.20
N GLU A 36 9.31 22.50 -9.07
CA GLU A 36 10.65 22.74 -8.51
C GLU A 36 11.59 21.53 -8.59
N GLU A 37 12.88 21.74 -8.34
CA GLU A 37 13.91 20.70 -8.34
C GLU A 37 13.47 19.40 -7.61
N ILE A 38 13.24 18.33 -8.39
CA ILE A 38 12.85 17.00 -7.86
C ILE A 38 14.11 16.26 -7.43
N LYS A 39 14.29 16.11 -6.12
CA LYS A 39 15.41 15.39 -5.48
C LYS A 39 15.05 13.93 -5.17
N SER A 40 13.80 13.67 -4.78
CA SER A 40 13.31 12.32 -4.53
C SER A 40 11.82 12.18 -4.81
N VAL A 41 11.41 10.99 -5.22
CA VAL A 41 10.01 10.60 -5.37
C VAL A 41 9.82 9.27 -4.65
N GLY A 42 8.80 9.19 -3.80
CA GLY A 42 8.58 8.04 -2.95
C GLY A 42 7.12 7.64 -2.83
N ILE A 43 6.90 6.49 -2.21
CA ILE A 43 5.60 5.99 -1.79
C ILE A 43 5.71 5.45 -0.37
N ARG A 44 4.66 5.70 0.40
CA ARG A 44 4.45 5.17 1.75
C ARG A 44 3.10 4.48 1.78
N GLY A 45 2.93 3.49 2.66
CA GLY A 45 1.73 2.68 2.65
C GLY A 45 1.60 1.75 3.85
N ASN A 46 0.41 1.17 3.94
CA ASN A 46 -0.03 0.40 5.11
C ASN A 46 0.57 -1.02 5.19
N ASP A 47 0.78 -1.66 4.04
CA ASP A 47 1.21 -3.05 3.97
C ASP A 47 2.72 -3.18 3.72
N GLN A 48 3.37 -4.11 4.40
CA GLN A 48 4.78 -4.43 4.19
C GLN A 48 5.04 -4.91 2.75
N PRO A 49 6.11 -4.45 2.08
CA PRO A 49 7.27 -3.75 2.65
C PRO A 49 7.15 -2.21 2.71
N LEU A 50 5.98 -1.63 2.40
CA LEU A 50 5.78 -0.20 2.59
C LEU A 50 5.66 0.14 4.07
N SER A 51 5.97 1.38 4.40
CA SER A 51 5.84 1.95 5.73
C SER A 51 5.32 3.38 5.62
N TRP A 52 4.56 3.84 6.62
CA TRP A 52 4.18 5.25 6.76
C TRP A 52 5.33 6.14 7.27
N ASP A 53 6.38 5.54 7.82
CA ASP A 53 7.52 6.25 8.41
C ASP A 53 8.67 6.47 7.41
N GLN A 54 8.76 5.64 6.36
CA GLN A 54 9.88 5.63 5.42
C GLN A 54 9.41 5.59 3.96
N ASP A 55 9.99 6.47 3.14
CA ASP A 55 9.79 6.45 1.69
C ASP A 55 10.39 5.20 1.05
N THR A 56 9.57 4.48 0.30
CA THR A 56 10.05 3.56 -0.73
C THR A 56 10.23 4.34 -2.04
N GLU A 57 11.44 4.33 -2.59
CA GLU A 57 11.78 5.11 -3.78
C GLU A 57 10.99 4.66 -5.03
N LEU A 58 10.51 5.65 -5.81
CA LEU A 58 10.09 5.47 -7.20
C LEU A 58 11.20 5.94 -8.13
N LYS A 59 11.60 5.09 -9.08
CA LYS A 59 12.65 5.41 -10.04
C LYS A 59 12.07 6.12 -11.24
N LYS A 60 12.76 7.17 -11.70
CA LYS A 60 12.39 7.90 -12.90
C LYS A 60 12.47 6.99 -14.14
N ILE A 61 11.45 7.04 -15.00
CA ILE A 61 11.44 6.32 -16.27
C ILE A 61 12.00 7.26 -17.35
N ASN A 62 13.23 7.00 -17.79
CA ASN A 62 13.90 7.78 -18.84
C ASN A 62 13.86 9.31 -18.56
N ASN A 63 13.78 10.13 -19.61
CA ASN A 63 13.64 11.59 -19.52
C ASN A 63 12.17 12.05 -19.42
N SER A 64 11.27 11.20 -18.92
CA SER A 64 9.85 11.55 -18.75
C SER A 64 9.57 12.19 -17.38
N ASP A 65 8.33 12.62 -17.17
CA ASP A 65 7.77 13.03 -15.88
C ASP A 65 7.19 11.84 -15.09
N LEU A 66 7.49 10.60 -15.49
CA LEU A 66 6.98 9.38 -14.90
C LEU A 66 8.01 8.74 -13.98
N TYR A 67 7.53 8.28 -12.84
CA TYR A 67 8.28 7.56 -11.82
C TYR A 67 7.58 6.24 -11.53
N GLN A 68 8.33 5.17 -11.31
CA GLN A 68 7.75 3.85 -11.09
C GLN A 68 8.45 3.05 -10.00
N THR A 69 7.66 2.26 -9.28
CA THR A 69 8.17 1.20 -8.41
C THR A 69 7.25 -0.02 -8.47
N LYS A 70 7.82 -1.19 -8.14
CA LYS A 70 7.09 -2.47 -8.09
C LYS A 70 7.16 -2.98 -6.66
N VAL A 71 6.01 -3.16 -6.04
CA VAL A 71 5.91 -3.65 -4.65
C VAL A 71 5.10 -4.94 -4.63
N THR A 72 5.53 -5.89 -3.80
CA THR A 72 4.83 -7.16 -3.62
C THR A 72 4.45 -7.33 -2.15
N PHE A 73 3.17 -7.59 -1.91
CA PHE A 73 2.57 -7.80 -0.60
C PHE A 73 2.18 -9.28 -0.45
N ILE A 74 2.24 -9.81 0.77
CA ILE A 74 1.60 -11.08 1.14
C ILE A 74 0.45 -10.73 2.07
N THR A 75 -0.78 -10.73 1.56
CA THR A 75 -1.92 -10.18 2.30
C THR A 75 -3.23 -10.91 1.99
N GLY A 76 -4.10 -11.01 2.99
CA GLY A 76 -5.48 -11.48 2.82
C GLY A 76 -6.42 -10.37 2.34
N TYR A 77 -6.02 -9.11 2.41
CA TYR A 77 -6.83 -7.97 2.01
C TYR A 77 -6.96 -7.88 0.49
N LYS A 78 -8.04 -7.21 0.06
CA LYS A 78 -8.33 -6.95 -1.36
C LYS A 78 -7.78 -5.61 -1.85
N PHE A 79 -7.27 -4.79 -0.95
CA PHE A 79 -6.70 -3.48 -1.26
C PHE A 79 -5.57 -3.15 -0.29
N THR A 80 -4.82 -2.12 -0.64
CA THR A 80 -3.89 -1.41 0.25
C THR A 80 -4.13 0.08 0.18
N GLU A 81 -3.61 0.81 1.17
CA GLU A 81 -3.63 2.26 1.22
C GLU A 81 -2.22 2.81 1.10
N VAL A 82 -2.08 3.85 0.29
CA VAL A 82 -0.78 4.48 0.00
C VAL A 82 -0.92 6.00 -0.12
N LYS A 83 0.20 6.71 0.05
CA LYS A 83 0.38 8.08 -0.44
C LYS A 83 1.74 8.21 -1.11
N PHE A 84 1.80 8.94 -2.20
CA PHE A 84 3.04 9.34 -2.82
C PHE A 84 3.69 10.52 -2.08
N THR A 85 5.00 10.63 -2.24
CA THR A 85 5.80 11.74 -1.72
C THR A 85 6.69 12.31 -2.81
N VAL A 86 6.91 13.62 -2.78
CA VAL A 86 7.93 14.32 -3.56
C VAL A 86 8.77 15.12 -2.60
N ASN A 87 10.10 14.92 -2.64
CA ASN A 87 11.05 15.52 -1.70
C ASN A 87 10.66 15.29 -0.23
N GLY A 88 10.15 14.10 0.08
CA GLY A 88 9.68 13.70 1.42
C GLY A 88 8.33 14.30 1.85
N LYS A 89 7.70 15.15 1.04
CA LYS A 89 6.39 15.76 1.33
C LYS A 89 5.27 14.90 0.75
N TYR A 90 4.26 14.59 1.55
CA TYR A 90 3.07 13.85 1.10
C TYR A 90 2.27 14.61 0.05
N GLU A 91 1.71 13.85 -0.88
CA GLU A 91 0.63 14.32 -1.75
C GLU A 91 -0.70 14.48 -1.00
N LEU A 92 -1.62 15.22 -1.63
CA LEU A 92 -3.03 15.32 -1.24
C LEU A 92 -3.15 15.62 0.26
N GLN A 93 -2.46 16.68 0.69
CA GLN A 93 -2.45 17.12 2.09
C GLN A 93 -3.89 17.32 2.58
N ASN A 94 -4.19 16.77 3.76
CA ASN A 94 -5.54 16.78 4.37
C ASN A 94 -6.62 16.00 3.61
N MET A 95 -6.26 15.24 2.57
CA MET A 95 -7.16 14.29 1.92
C MET A 95 -6.84 12.86 2.33
N PRO A 96 -7.79 11.91 2.18
CA PRO A 96 -7.56 10.50 2.44
C PRO A 96 -6.36 9.92 1.68
N ASN A 97 -5.89 8.77 2.15
CA ASN A 97 -4.92 7.96 1.43
C ASN A 97 -5.53 7.46 0.11
N ARG A 98 -4.67 7.20 -0.88
CA ARG A 98 -5.11 6.52 -2.10
C ARG A 98 -5.41 5.06 -1.76
N ARG A 99 -6.56 4.57 -2.20
CA ARG A 99 -6.96 3.17 -2.05
C ARG A 99 -6.70 2.41 -3.34
N VAL A 100 -5.92 1.35 -3.26
CA VAL A 100 -5.45 0.57 -4.41
C VAL A 100 -6.05 -0.82 -4.34
N GLU A 101 -7.06 -1.06 -5.18
CA GLU A 101 -7.75 -2.35 -5.28
C GLU A 101 -6.88 -3.36 -6.04
N PHE A 102 -6.65 -4.52 -5.44
CA PHE A 102 -5.90 -5.59 -6.06
C PHE A 102 -6.73 -6.32 -7.12
N LYS A 103 -6.13 -6.59 -8.27
CA LYS A 103 -6.71 -7.48 -9.27
C LYS A 103 -6.64 -8.93 -8.83
N ASN A 104 -7.67 -9.71 -9.17
CA ASN A 104 -7.72 -11.16 -8.92
C ASN A 104 -6.55 -11.93 -9.57
N SER A 105 -5.91 -11.37 -10.60
CA SER A 105 -4.72 -11.94 -11.25
C SER A 105 -3.47 -11.92 -10.35
N GLY A 106 -3.48 -11.18 -9.23
CA GLY A 106 -2.31 -10.97 -8.40
C GLY A 106 -1.38 -9.84 -8.87
N VAL A 107 -1.69 -9.19 -9.99
CA VAL A 107 -0.90 -8.07 -10.55
C VAL A 107 -1.80 -6.89 -10.88
N THR A 108 -1.50 -5.74 -10.28
CA THR A 108 -2.24 -4.49 -10.43
C THR A 108 -1.31 -3.42 -10.98
N HIS A 109 -1.76 -2.68 -12.00
CA HIS A 109 -1.09 -1.47 -12.46
C HIS A 109 -1.87 -0.28 -11.91
N TYR A 110 -1.21 0.58 -11.15
CA TYR A 110 -1.82 1.75 -10.55
C TYR A 110 -1.14 3.01 -11.08
N ASN A 111 -1.88 3.80 -11.86
CA ASN A 111 -1.39 5.04 -12.45
C ASN A 111 -2.03 6.23 -11.72
N ALA A 112 -1.23 7.24 -11.37
CA ALA A 112 -1.71 8.45 -10.71
C ALA A 112 -0.92 9.69 -11.18
N VAL A 113 -1.47 10.87 -10.90
CA VAL A 113 -0.77 12.15 -11.04
C VAL A 113 -0.63 12.78 -9.65
N PHE A 114 0.56 13.28 -9.32
CA PHE A 114 0.86 13.83 -8.00
C PHE A 114 -0.08 15.00 -7.68
N ASN A 115 -0.72 14.97 -6.50
CA ASN A 115 -1.73 15.93 -6.05
C ASN A 115 -3.04 15.98 -6.87
N GLU A 116 -3.28 15.05 -7.79
CA GLU A 116 -4.59 14.87 -8.43
C GLU A 116 -5.33 13.69 -7.76
N PRO A 117 -6.52 13.91 -7.16
CA PRO A 117 -7.24 12.89 -6.40
C PRO A 117 -7.80 11.76 -7.27
#